data_AF-A0AAW4IDJ2-F1
#
_entry.id   AF-A0AAW4IDJ2-F1
#
_cell.length_a   1.000
_cell.length_b   1.000
_cell.length_c   1.000
_cell.angle_alpha   90.00
_cell.angle_beta   90.00
_cell.angle_gamma   90.00
#
_symmetry.space_group_name_H-M   'P 1'
#
loop_
_entity.id
_entity.type
_entity.pdbx_description
1 polymer ?
#
loop_
_entity_poly.entity_id
_entity_poly.type
_entity_poly.pdbx_seq_one_letter_code
_entity_poly.pdbx_strand_id
1 'polypeptide(L)'
;MKADDIKNRIEKLKVEKNQLDKRQRNLEALMNKKKKNEDTRRKIILGALILKELEKNKGLQNYVVGLLNTLGERDKVLFKELTSGQQAPKNP
;
A
#
# COMPACT_ATOMS: atom_id res chain seq x y z
N MET A 1 -1.96 40.51 -37.38
CA MET A 1 -1.55 40.50 -35.96
C MET A 1 -0.12 41.01 -35.91
N LYS A 2 0.20 41.95 -35.01
CA LYS A 2 1.58 42.45 -34.89
C LYS A 2 2.44 41.38 -34.20
N ALA A 3 3.73 41.34 -34.49
CA ALA A 3 4.64 40.32 -33.95
C ALA A 3 4.62 40.27 -32.40
N ASP A 4 4.38 41.40 -31.75
CA ASP A 4 4.28 41.50 -30.29
C ASP A 4 3.00 40.87 -29.73
N ASP A 5 1.88 40.91 -30.46
CA ASP A 5 0.64 40.23 -30.08
C ASP A 5 0.84 38.70 -30.07
N ILE A 6 1.61 38.20 -31.04
CA ILE A 6 1.94 36.78 -31.17
C ILE A 6 2.86 36.35 -30.02
N LYS A 7 3.89 37.14 -29.67
CA LYS A 7 4.78 36.86 -28.53
C LYS A 7 4.01 36.83 -27.21
N ASN A 8 3.17 37.83 -26.96
CA ASN A 8 2.32 37.88 -25.76
C ASN A 8 1.38 36.67 -25.65
N ARG A 9 0.83 36.22 -26.78
CA ARG A 9 -0.02 35.02 -26.80
C ARG A 9 0.77 33.74 -26.53
N ILE A 10 1.99 33.62 -27.06
CA ILE A 10 2.88 32.48 -26.78
C ILE A 10 3.26 32.44 -25.29
N GLU A 11 3.57 33.58 -24.68
CA GLU A 11 3.91 33.65 -23.25
C GLU A 11 2.72 33.26 -22.37
N LYS A 12 1.52 33.77 -22.66
CA LYS A 12 0.29 33.36 -21.95
C LYS A 12 0.05 31.86 -22.06
N LEU A 13 0.16 31.30 -23.26
CA LEU A 13 -0.01 29.86 -23.48
C LEU A 13 1.05 29.02 -22.74
N LYS A 14 2.30 29.49 -22.64
CA LYS A 14 3.34 28.82 -21.85
C LYS A 14 3.01 28.82 -20.35
N VAL A 15 2.53 29.96 -19.82
CA VAL A 15 2.12 30.06 -18.42
C VAL A 15 0.93 29.15 -18.14
N GLU A 16 -0.09 29.15 -19.00
CA GLU A 16 -1.26 28.28 -18.88
C GLU A 16 -0.88 26.79 -18.94
N LYS A 17 -0.02 26.39 -19.89
CA LYS A 17 0.47 25.02 -19.98
C LYS A 17 1.18 24.59 -18.70
N ASN A 18 2.08 25.43 -18.17
CA ASN A 18 2.79 25.13 -16.92
C ASN A 18 1.84 25.00 -15.73
N GLN A 19 0.76 25.78 -15.68
CA GLN A 19 -0.26 25.66 -14.65
C GLN A 19 -1.07 24.36 -14.79
N LEU A 20 -1.45 23.99 -16.02
CA LEU A 20 -2.15 22.74 -16.30
C LEU A 20 -1.29 21.52 -15.97
N ASP A 21 -0.01 21.52 -16.34
CA ASP A 21 0.93 20.44 -16.02
C ASP A 21 1.07 20.25 -14.50
N LYS A 22 1.13 21.35 -13.74
CA LYS A 22 1.15 21.28 -12.26
C LYS A 22 -0.14 20.70 -11.70
N ARG A 23 -1.30 21.12 -12.22
CA ARG A 23 -2.60 20.60 -11.79
C ARG A 23 -2.72 19.11 -12.10
N GLN A 24 -2.29 18.67 -13.27
CA GLN A 24 -2.30 17.26 -13.65
C GLN A 24 -1.47 16.41 -12.68
N ARG A 25 -0.22 16.81 -12.40
CA ARG A 25 0.64 16.09 -11.44
C ARG A 25 0.03 16.03 -10.04
N ASN A 26 -0.61 17.11 -9.61
CA ASN A 26 -1.29 17.15 -8.31
C ASN A 26 -2.49 16.18 -8.26
N LEU A 27 -3.29 16.14 -9.33
CA LEU A 27 -4.42 15.21 -9.45
C LEU A 27 -3.95 13.74 -9.47
N GLU A 28 -2.90 13.44 -10.22
CA GLU A 28 -2.29 12.11 -10.25
C GLU A 28 -1.77 11.70 -8.88
N ALA A 29 -1.10 12.60 -8.15
CA ALA A 29 -0.64 12.36 -6.79
C ALA A 29 -1.79 12.09 -5.82
N LEU A 30 -2.89 12.85 -5.91
CA LEU A 30 -4.09 12.66 -5.10
C LEU A 30 -4.75 11.30 -5.39
N MET A 31 -4.89 10.94 -6.66
CA MET A 31 -5.45 9.64 -7.07
C MET A 31 -4.59 8.47 -6.60
N ASN A 32 -3.27 8.59 -6.74
CA ASN A 32 -2.34 7.57 -6.25
C ASN A 32 -2.37 7.45 -4.73
N LYS A 33 -2.46 8.56 -4.01
CA LYS A 33 -2.60 8.56 -2.54
C LYS A 33 -3.92 7.90 -2.12
N LYS A 34 -5.03 8.24 -2.77
CA LYS A 34 -6.34 7.62 -2.51
C LYS A 34 -6.28 6.10 -2.73
N LYS A 35 -5.74 5.66 -3.87
CA LYS A 35 -5.58 4.24 -4.20
C LYS A 35 -4.74 3.49 -3.17
N LYS A 36 -3.60 4.07 -2.75
CA LYS A 36 -2.76 3.49 -1.69
C LYS A 36 -3.50 3.40 -0.35
N ASN A 37 -4.24 4.43 0.03
CA ASN A 37 -5.01 4.45 1.27
C ASN A 37 -6.11 3.38 1.29
N GLU A 38 -6.84 3.23 0.18
CA GLU A 38 -7.87 2.21 0.03
C GLU A 38 -7.27 0.79 0.08
N ASP A 39 -6.13 0.58 -0.58
CA ASP A 39 -5.42 -0.70 -0.53
C ASP A 39 -4.91 -1.04 0.87
N THR A 40 -4.29 -0.07 1.56
CA THR A 40 -3.89 -0.22 2.97
C THR A 40 -5.08 -0.56 3.85
N ARG A 41 -6.21 0.14 3.69
CA ARG A 41 -7.43 -0.13 4.47
C ARG A 41 -7.95 -1.54 4.19
N ARG A 42 -7.96 -2.00 2.94
CA ARG A 42 -8.36 -3.36 2.55
C ARG A 42 -7.48 -4.41 3.24
N LYS A 43 -6.16 -4.23 3.21
CA LYS A 43 -5.19 -5.13 3.84
C LYS A 43 -5.38 -5.21 5.36
N ILE A 44 -5.62 -4.08 6.02
CA ILE A 44 -5.89 -4.02 7.47
C ILE A 44 -7.17 -4.77 7.81
N ILE A 45 -8.28 -4.47 7.12
CA ILE A 45 -9.58 -5.11 7.41
C ILE A 45 -9.52 -6.61 7.16
N LEU A 46 -8.99 -7.02 6.01
CA LEU A 46 -8.87 -8.44 5.67
C LEU A 46 -7.94 -9.17 6.65
N GLY A 47 -6.79 -8.57 6.98
CA GLY A 47 -5.85 -9.12 7.96
C GLY A 47 -6.49 -9.30 9.34
N ALA A 48 -7.24 -8.31 9.83
CA ALA A 48 -7.94 -8.41 11.11
C ALA A 48 -8.98 -9.54 11.12
N LEU A 49 -9.72 -9.72 10.03
CA LEU A 49 -10.68 -10.82 9.90
C LEU A 49 -10.00 -12.18 9.90
N ILE A 50 -8.89 -12.32 9.15
CA ILE A 50 -8.12 -13.56 9.11
C ILE A 50 -7.56 -13.88 10.50
N LEU A 51 -6.94 -12.91 11.18
CA LEU A 51 -6.37 -13.10 12.52
C LEU A 51 -7.40 -13.64 13.52
N LYS A 52 -8.62 -13.09 13.50
CA LYS A 52 -9.73 -13.58 14.31
C LYS A 52 -10.15 -15.02 13.95
N GLU A 53 -10.06 -15.38 12.68
CA GLU A 53 -10.41 -16.73 12.21
C GLU A 53 -9.33 -17.77 12.58
N LEU A 54 -8.06 -17.37 12.71
CA LEU A 54 -6.98 -18.28 13.14
C LEU A 54 -7.23 -18.88 14.52
N GLU A 55 -7.92 -18.16 15.41
CA GLU A 55 -8.29 -18.65 16.74
C GLU A 55 -9.21 -19.88 16.69
N LYS A 56 -9.97 -20.03 15.58
CA LYS A 56 -11.01 -21.06 15.43
C LYS A 56 -10.61 -22.15 14.45
N ASN A 57 -9.82 -21.80 13.43
CA ASN A 57 -9.48 -22.69 12.33
C ASN A 57 -7.98 -23.02 12.32
N LYS A 58 -7.64 -24.18 12.90
CA LYS A 58 -6.25 -24.70 12.95
C LYS A 58 -5.64 -24.93 11.57
N GLY A 59 -6.43 -25.31 10.57
CA GLY A 59 -5.95 -25.50 9.19
C GLY A 59 -5.48 -24.19 8.56
N LEU A 60 -6.30 -23.14 8.71
CA LEU A 60 -5.95 -21.79 8.28
C LEU A 60 -4.74 -21.25 9.05
N GLN A 61 -4.67 -21.48 10.36
CA GLN A 61 -3.52 -21.10 11.19
C GLN A 61 -2.22 -21.70 10.67
N ASN A 62 -2.19 -23.01 10.43
CA ASN A 62 -1.00 -23.69 9.91
C ASN A 62 -0.58 -23.15 8.54
N TYR A 63 -1.55 -22.89 7.66
CA TYR A 63 -1.29 -22.29 6.35
C TYR A 63 -0.66 -20.90 6.47
N VAL A 64 -1.23 -20.03 7.31
CA VAL A 64 -0.73 -18.67 7.52
C VAL A 64 0.66 -18.68 8.16
N VAL A 65 0.90 -19.51 9.17
CA VAL A 65 2.25 -19.67 9.75
C VAL A 65 3.25 -20.17 8.71
N GLY A 66 2.85 -21.11 7.85
CA GLY A 66 3.67 -21.56 6.72
C GLY A 66 4.07 -20.42 5.80
N LEU A 67 3.13 -19.53 5.45
CA LEU A 67 3.43 -18.33 4.66
C LEU A 67 4.37 -17.36 5.41
N LEU A 68 4.13 -17.12 6.71
CA LEU A 68 4.98 -16.25 7.53
C LEU A 68 6.42 -16.77 7.61
N ASN A 69 6.62 -18.09 7.58
CA ASN A 69 7.94 -18.69 7.58
C ASN A 69 8.75 -18.43 6.30
N THR A 70 8.11 -18.00 5.21
CA THR A 70 8.78 -17.60 3.96
C THR A 70 9.32 -16.17 3.98
N LEU A 71 8.93 -15.36 4.98
CA LEU A 71 9.37 -13.97 5.09
C LEU A 71 10.86 -13.87 5.45
N GLY A 72 11.46 -12.71 5.17
CA GLY A 72 12.81 -12.41 5.68
C GLY A 72 12.82 -12.31 7.20
N GLU A 73 13.96 -12.61 7.83
CA GLU A 73 14.11 -12.61 9.29
C GLU A 73 13.69 -11.29 9.96
N ARG A 74 13.93 -10.16 9.29
CA ARG A 74 13.52 -8.82 9.78
C ARG A 74 12.00 -8.73 9.98
N ASP A 75 11.23 -9.25 9.04
CA ASP A 75 9.77 -9.09 9.03
C ASP A 75 9.09 -10.20 9.84
N LYS A 76 9.67 -11.41 9.90
CA LYS A 76 9.21 -12.49 10.77
C LYS A 76 9.09 -12.07 12.23
N VAL A 77 9.99 -11.18 12.70
CA VAL A 77 9.97 -10.68 14.07
C VAL A 77 8.63 -10.04 14.45
N LEU A 78 7.91 -9.45 13.49
CA LEU A 78 6.62 -8.81 13.71
C LEU A 78 5.49 -9.81 14.00
N PHE A 79 5.68 -11.09 13.69
CA PHE A 79 4.66 -12.14 13.81
C PHE A 79 5.02 -13.22 14.83
N LYS A 80 5.98 -12.95 15.72
CA LYS A 80 6.47 -13.92 16.72
C LYS A 80 5.34 -14.54 17.53
N GLU A 81 4.33 -13.78 17.93
CA GLU A 81 3.20 -14.32 18.71
C GLU A 81 2.44 -15.43 17.96
N LEU A 82 2.35 -15.34 16.63
CA LEU A 82 1.70 -16.34 15.79
C LEU A 82 2.60 -17.54 15.50
N THR A 83 3.92 -17.34 15.39
CA THR A 83 4.89 -18.40 15.08
C THR A 83 5.44 -19.09 16.33
N SER A 84 5.35 -18.47 17.51
CA SER A 84 5.89 -18.98 18.78
C SER A 84 4.89 -19.84 19.57
N GLY A 85 3.62 -19.86 19.15
CA GLY A 85 2.58 -20.76 19.69
C GLY A 85 2.81 -22.24 19.37
N GLN A 86 3.85 -22.58 18.60
CA GLN A 86 4.37 -23.93 18.44
C GLN A 86 5.72 -24.05 19.16
N GLN A 87 5.71 -24.09 20.50
CA GLN A 87 6.61 -25.03 21.14
C GLN A 87 6.10 -26.42 20.74
N ALA A 88 6.81 -27.07 19.82
CA ALA A 88 6.66 -28.49 19.57
C ALA A 88 6.64 -29.24 20.92
N PRO A 89 5.80 -30.28 21.10
CA PRO A 89 5.83 -31.07 22.32
C PRO A 89 7.27 -31.59 22.50
N LYS A 90 7.94 -31.14 23.56
CA LYS A 90 9.12 -31.84 24.07
C LYS A 90 8.59 -33.16 24.60
N ASN A 91 8.79 -34.23 23.84
CA ASN A 91 8.51 -35.58 24.32
C ASN A 91 9.36 -35.86 25.59
N PRO A 92 8.79 -36.59 26.56
CA PRO A 92 9.40 -36.89 27.85
C PRO A 92 10.68 -37.72 27.73
#